data_AF-A0A2S3W240-F1
#
_entry.id   AF-A0A2S3W240-F1
#
_cell.length_a   1.000
_cell.length_b   1.000
_cell.length_c   1.000
_cell.angle_alpha   90.00
_cell.angle_beta   90.00
_cell.angle_gamma   90.00
#
_symmetry.space_group_name_H-M   'P 1'
#
loop_
_entity.id
_entity.type
_entity.pdbx_description
1 polymer ?
#
loop_
_entity_poly.entity_id
_entity_poly.type
_entity_poly.pdbx_seq_one_letter_code
_entity_poly.pdbx_strand_id
1 'polypeptide(L)'
;MPLVITTCTNRKRKPVAGHMRVSSLPPAATGDLAAAWAGRLRAEKDRFPALHIYGGRLFQDAIAAAGTLGARMLVISAGLGVVDADDVVPPYGCTVLAGVADSISARATDAFSSREWWDALTRVSPFSRMLGDAVTASDGLVCAALSDAYITMVAGDLEALPEDALARLRLFTRTPSERVPLALRSCVMPYDDRLDGPDSTMRGTRSDFAGRALRHFVERIAVPDDPRPVAAHAAAVRNALSGWRLPRHVARVRHDDAELLALIRRHWAHNGGHTGRLLRFFRDELHVSCEQGRFAALARQVRAEQA
;
A
#
# COMPACT_ATOMS: atom_id res chain seq x y z
N MET A 1 -3.04 3.55 -23.82
CA MET A 1 -2.47 2.39 -23.07
C MET A 1 -3.10 2.28 -21.69
N PRO A 2 -3.38 1.07 -21.17
CA PRO A 2 -3.96 0.87 -19.83
C PRO A 2 -3.10 1.46 -18.70
N LEU A 3 -3.72 1.69 -17.55
CA LEU A 3 -3.10 2.30 -16.38
C LEU A 3 -3.25 1.41 -15.15
N VAL A 4 -2.16 1.15 -14.46
CA VAL A 4 -2.15 0.56 -13.11
C VAL A 4 -1.74 1.63 -12.12
N ILE A 5 -2.56 1.87 -11.11
CA ILE A 5 -2.27 2.82 -10.03
C ILE A 5 -2.05 2.02 -8.74
N THR A 6 -0.91 2.22 -8.10
CA THR A 6 -0.60 1.63 -6.78
C THR A 6 -0.17 2.70 -5.79
N THR A 7 0.18 2.29 -4.58
CA THR A 7 0.64 3.20 -3.53
C THR A 7 2.13 3.01 -3.23
N CYS A 8 2.76 4.06 -2.72
CA CYS A 8 4.11 3.93 -2.19
C CYS A 8 4.13 3.07 -0.92
N THR A 9 5.26 2.43 -0.64
CA THR A 9 5.40 1.50 0.50
C THR A 9 6.39 2.01 1.53
N ASN A 10 6.17 1.77 2.83
CA ASN A 10 7.16 2.15 3.85
C ASN A 10 8.50 1.41 3.67
N ARG A 11 8.43 0.16 3.20
CA ARG A 11 9.63 -0.59 2.79
C ARG A 11 10.25 0.03 1.55
N LYS A 12 11.37 0.72 1.72
CA LYS A 12 12.24 1.19 0.62
C LYS A 12 13.40 0.22 0.41
N ARG A 13 13.81 0.02 -0.85
CA ARG A 13 14.97 -0.81 -1.24
C ARG A 13 16.25 -0.01 -1.38
N LYS A 14 16.14 1.32 -1.41
CA LYS A 14 17.26 2.26 -1.43
C LYS A 14 17.44 2.90 -0.06
N PRO A 15 18.66 3.25 0.35
CA PRO A 15 18.90 3.98 1.59
C PRO A 15 18.11 5.29 1.62
N VAL A 16 17.58 5.65 2.79
CA VAL A 16 16.89 6.91 3.02
C VAL A 16 17.77 7.76 3.93
N ALA A 17 18.26 8.89 3.42
CA ALA A 17 19.06 9.84 4.19
C ALA A 17 18.25 10.42 5.37
N GLY A 18 18.93 10.81 6.46
CA GLY A 18 18.26 11.30 7.68
C GLY A 18 17.43 12.56 7.45
N HIS A 19 17.89 13.49 6.61
CA HIS A 19 17.12 14.68 6.22
C HIS A 19 15.97 14.35 5.27
N MET A 20 16.00 13.21 4.58
CA MET A 20 14.90 12.71 3.73
C MET A 20 13.84 11.93 4.52
N ARG A 21 13.70 12.24 5.80
CA ARG A 21 12.66 11.71 6.69
C ARG A 21 11.81 12.84 7.23
N VAL A 22 10.50 12.69 7.21
CA VAL A 22 9.56 13.66 7.79
C VAL A 22 9.76 13.80 9.29
N SER A 23 10.23 12.73 9.96
CA SER A 23 10.65 12.82 11.37
C SER A 23 11.77 13.84 11.63
N SER A 24 12.50 14.33 10.63
CA SER A 24 13.49 15.39 10.84
C SER A 24 13.00 16.80 10.46
N LEU A 25 11.72 16.97 10.08
CA LEU A 25 11.11 18.28 9.94
C LEU A 25 10.77 18.88 11.32
N PRO A 26 10.95 20.19 11.52
CA PRO A 26 10.36 20.87 12.67
C PRO A 26 8.82 20.86 12.57
N PRO A 27 8.09 20.85 13.69
CA PRO A 27 6.64 21.00 13.65
C PRO A 27 6.22 22.33 13.02
N ALA A 28 5.20 22.30 12.17
CA ALA A 28 4.64 23.49 11.50
C ALA A 28 3.21 23.21 11.01
N ALA A 29 2.53 24.24 10.49
CA ALA A 29 1.24 24.07 9.82
C ALA A 29 1.38 23.22 8.55
N THR A 30 0.30 22.55 8.14
CA THR A 30 0.34 21.56 7.05
C THR A 30 0.87 22.14 5.72
N GLY A 31 0.52 23.38 5.39
CA GLY A 31 1.04 24.08 4.20
C GLY A 31 2.54 24.35 4.25
N ASP A 32 3.04 24.80 5.40
CA ASP A 32 4.48 25.06 5.61
C ASP A 32 5.29 23.77 5.60
N LEU A 33 4.75 22.69 6.17
CA LEU A 33 5.35 21.36 6.09
C LEU A 33 5.47 20.90 4.63
N ALA A 34 4.43 21.11 3.82
CA ALA A 34 4.47 20.73 2.40
C ALA A 34 5.54 21.52 1.64
N ALA A 35 5.64 22.83 1.89
CA ALA A 35 6.66 23.69 1.28
C ALA A 35 8.08 23.29 1.71
N ALA A 36 8.31 23.08 3.00
CA ALA A 36 9.60 22.65 3.54
C ALA A 36 10.00 21.26 3.01
N TRP A 37 9.04 20.34 2.95
CA TRP A 37 9.25 19.01 2.39
C TRP A 37 9.60 19.07 0.90
N ALA A 38 8.87 19.85 0.11
CA ALA A 38 9.18 20.06 -1.30
C ALA A 38 10.57 20.71 -1.51
N GLY A 39 11.00 21.59 -0.61
CA GLY A 39 12.37 22.11 -0.58
C GLY A 39 13.41 21.00 -0.50
N ARG A 40 13.22 20.03 0.42
CA ARG A 40 14.10 18.86 0.55
C ARG A 40 14.08 17.97 -0.69
N LEU A 41 12.88 17.70 -1.23
CA LEU A 41 12.70 16.94 -2.46
C LEU A 41 13.49 17.53 -3.65
N ARG A 42 13.48 18.87 -3.82
CA ARG A 42 14.23 19.55 -4.88
C ARG A 42 15.74 19.46 -4.68
N ALA A 43 16.20 19.60 -3.44
CA ALA A 43 17.62 19.62 -3.09
C ALA A 43 18.28 18.23 -3.13
N GLU A 44 17.51 17.15 -2.98
CA GLU A 44 18.04 15.80 -2.94
C GLU A 44 18.67 15.38 -4.28
N LYS A 45 19.89 14.85 -4.22
CA LYS A 45 20.69 14.43 -5.38
C LYS A 45 20.60 12.94 -5.62
N ASP A 46 20.49 12.14 -4.56
CA ASP A 46 20.36 10.69 -4.68
C ASP A 46 18.96 10.33 -5.16
N ARG A 47 18.85 9.94 -6.42
CA ARG A 47 17.58 9.62 -7.06
C ARG A 47 17.66 8.32 -7.83
N PHE A 48 16.54 7.61 -7.87
CA PHE A 48 16.40 6.32 -8.54
C PHE A 48 15.01 6.22 -9.17
N PRO A 49 14.82 5.37 -10.21
CA PRO A 49 13.48 5.04 -10.67
C PRO A 49 12.58 4.61 -9.50
N ALA A 50 11.35 5.13 -9.42
CA ALA A 50 10.40 4.80 -8.37
C ALA A 50 10.17 3.29 -8.24
N LEU A 51 10.18 2.58 -9.38
CA LEU A 51 10.14 1.12 -9.51
C LEU A 51 11.22 0.40 -8.68
N HIS A 52 12.38 1.03 -8.52
CA HIS A 52 13.53 0.49 -7.77
C HIS A 52 13.57 0.94 -6.30
N ILE A 53 12.75 1.90 -5.92
CA ILE A 53 12.69 2.44 -4.56
C ILE A 53 11.70 1.65 -3.71
N TYR A 54 10.48 1.45 -4.20
CA TYR A 54 9.42 0.83 -3.42
C TYR A 54 9.54 -0.70 -3.42
N GLY A 55 8.97 -1.34 -2.40
CA GLY A 55 9.12 -2.76 -2.19
C GLY A 55 8.08 -3.34 -1.26
N GLY A 56 8.10 -4.67 -1.15
CA GLY A 56 7.01 -5.40 -0.48
C GLY A 56 5.96 -5.84 -1.49
N ARG A 57 5.13 -6.79 -1.05
CA ARG A 57 4.31 -7.59 -1.95
C ARG A 57 3.25 -6.78 -2.69
N LEU A 58 2.61 -5.80 -2.03
CA LEU A 58 1.67 -4.87 -2.67
C LEU A 58 2.25 -4.27 -3.96
N PHE A 59 3.47 -3.73 -3.87
CA PHE A 59 4.13 -3.08 -5.00
C PHE A 59 4.56 -4.09 -6.06
N GLN A 60 5.07 -5.27 -5.65
CA GLN A 60 5.45 -6.32 -6.61
C GLN A 60 4.25 -6.90 -7.37
N ASP A 61 3.10 -7.06 -6.72
CA ASP A 61 1.88 -7.52 -7.37
C ASP A 61 1.35 -6.47 -8.36
N ALA A 62 1.52 -5.17 -8.06
CA ALA A 62 1.22 -4.09 -9.02
C ALA A 62 2.16 -4.09 -10.23
N ILE A 63 3.47 -4.33 -10.04
CA ILE A 63 4.42 -4.49 -11.15
C ILE A 63 4.01 -5.67 -12.04
N ALA A 64 3.70 -6.82 -11.44
CA ALA A 64 3.26 -8.00 -12.17
C ALA A 64 1.97 -7.73 -12.96
N ALA A 65 0.99 -7.08 -12.33
CA ALA A 65 -0.27 -6.69 -12.98
C ALA A 65 -0.04 -5.71 -14.14
N ALA A 66 0.83 -4.71 -13.96
CA ALA A 66 1.17 -3.78 -15.03
C ALA A 66 1.84 -4.49 -16.21
N GLY A 67 2.78 -5.40 -15.93
CA GLY A 67 3.44 -6.22 -16.96
C GLY A 67 2.45 -7.08 -17.74
N THR A 68 1.54 -7.78 -17.04
CA THR A 68 0.52 -8.62 -17.70
C THR A 68 -0.47 -7.82 -18.54
N LEU A 69 -0.82 -6.60 -18.13
CA LEU A 69 -1.70 -5.72 -18.91
C LEU A 69 -0.97 -4.94 -20.02
N GLY A 70 0.36 -4.93 -20.05
CA GLY A 70 1.11 -3.95 -20.84
C GLY A 70 0.76 -2.51 -20.44
N ALA A 71 0.51 -2.27 -19.15
CA ALA A 71 0.02 -1.00 -18.63
C ALA A 71 1.15 -0.07 -18.19
N ARG A 72 0.90 1.23 -18.30
CA ARG A 72 1.65 2.25 -17.57
C ARG A 72 1.40 2.10 -16.07
N MET A 73 2.41 2.33 -15.25
CA MET A 73 2.28 2.22 -13.79
C MET A 73 2.49 3.56 -13.10
N LEU A 74 1.47 4.04 -12.37
CA LEU A 74 1.57 5.21 -11.50
C LEU A 74 1.63 4.80 -10.04
N VAL A 75 2.31 5.62 -9.25
CA VAL A 75 2.42 5.47 -7.81
C VAL A 75 1.86 6.71 -7.13
N ILE A 76 0.81 6.52 -6.32
CA ILE A 76 0.33 7.50 -5.37
C ILE A 76 1.27 7.47 -4.16
N SER A 77 1.98 8.56 -3.94
CA SER A 77 3.02 8.67 -2.94
C SER A 77 2.68 9.76 -1.92
N ALA A 78 2.49 9.37 -0.66
CA ALA A 78 2.28 10.30 0.44
C ALA A 78 3.42 11.32 0.63
N GLY A 79 4.60 11.08 0.05
CA GLY A 79 5.75 11.99 0.13
C GLY A 79 6.17 12.61 -1.21
N LEU A 80 5.57 12.24 -2.35
CA LEU A 80 5.95 12.79 -3.66
C LEU A 80 4.76 13.31 -4.48
N GLY A 81 3.51 12.95 -4.12
CA GLY A 81 2.35 13.14 -4.98
C GLY A 81 2.16 11.97 -5.96
N VAL A 82 1.75 12.25 -7.19
CA VAL A 82 1.58 11.23 -8.24
C VAL A 82 2.86 11.15 -9.08
N VAL A 83 3.50 9.98 -9.11
CA VAL A 83 4.71 9.74 -9.92
C VAL A 83 4.52 8.53 -10.83
N ASP A 84 5.24 8.50 -11.94
CA ASP A 84 5.40 7.31 -12.76
C ASP A 84 6.36 6.32 -12.08
N ALA A 85 6.20 5.03 -12.33
CA ALA A 85 7.14 4.03 -11.86
C ALA A 85 8.56 4.25 -12.40
N ASP A 86 8.69 4.83 -13.60
CA ASP A 86 9.98 5.11 -14.22
C ASP A 86 10.59 6.47 -13.83
N ASP A 87 9.84 7.33 -13.12
CA ASP A 87 10.34 8.63 -12.68
C ASP A 87 11.54 8.47 -11.74
N VAL A 88 12.59 9.26 -11.99
CA VAL A 88 13.80 9.31 -11.17
C VAL A 88 13.56 10.24 -9.98
N VAL A 89 13.25 9.65 -8.82
CA VAL A 89 12.82 10.35 -7.60
C VAL A 89 13.71 9.99 -6.41
N PRO A 90 13.75 10.81 -5.34
CA PRO A 90 14.54 10.50 -4.17
C PRO A 90 13.87 9.43 -3.29
N PRO A 91 14.64 8.54 -2.62
CA PRO A 91 14.12 7.70 -1.55
C PRO A 91 13.84 8.55 -0.30
N TYR A 92 12.69 8.32 0.35
CA TYR A 92 12.23 9.13 1.48
C TYR A 92 11.48 8.31 2.53
N GLY A 93 11.35 8.88 3.73
CA GLY A 93 10.46 8.43 4.81
C GLY A 93 9.35 9.46 5.04
N CYS A 94 8.14 9.18 4.56
CA CYS A 94 6.94 10.01 4.75
C CYS A 94 5.70 9.11 4.64
N THR A 95 4.77 9.24 5.59
CA THR A 95 3.50 8.53 5.58
C THR A 95 2.39 9.37 6.22
N VAL A 96 1.14 9.09 5.82
CA VAL A 96 -0.07 9.66 6.45
C VAL A 96 -0.63 8.79 7.57
N LEU A 97 -0.01 7.62 7.82
CA LEU A 97 -0.41 6.73 8.91
C LEU A 97 0.05 7.29 10.26
N ALA A 98 -0.89 7.45 11.20
CA ALA A 98 -0.59 7.92 12.54
C ALA A 98 0.24 6.90 13.36
N GLY A 99 0.91 7.39 14.40
CA GLY A 99 1.61 6.54 15.39
C GLY A 99 2.93 5.93 14.94
N VAL A 100 3.50 6.39 13.81
CA VAL A 100 4.83 5.98 13.33
C VAL A 100 5.73 7.19 13.15
N ALA A 101 7.05 6.99 13.29
CA ALA A 101 8.04 8.07 13.34
C ALA A 101 7.97 9.02 12.13
N ASP A 102 7.84 8.48 10.92
CA ASP A 102 7.78 9.27 9.68
C ASP A 102 6.35 9.70 9.29
N SER A 103 5.43 9.74 10.26
CA SER A 103 4.08 10.28 10.04
C SER A 103 4.11 11.80 9.93
N ILE A 104 3.53 12.34 8.87
CA ILE A 104 3.37 13.79 8.71
C ILE A 104 2.43 14.38 9.77
N SER A 105 1.45 13.60 10.25
CA SER A 105 0.53 14.02 11.31
C SER A 105 1.25 14.32 12.63
N ALA A 106 2.43 13.75 12.86
CA ALA A 106 3.23 13.98 14.07
C ALA A 106 4.04 15.30 14.01
N ARG A 107 4.04 15.96 12.85
CA ARG A 107 4.69 17.26 12.62
C ARG A 107 3.70 18.40 12.42
N ALA A 108 2.46 18.10 12.06
CA ALA A 108 1.40 19.09 11.93
C ALA A 108 1.08 19.74 13.29
N THR A 109 1.05 21.07 13.33
CA THR A 109 0.61 21.85 14.51
C THR A 109 -0.87 22.22 14.44
N ASP A 110 -1.48 22.11 13.26
CA ASP A 110 -2.90 22.28 12.98
C ASP A 110 -3.65 20.94 13.04
N ALA A 111 -4.98 20.98 12.89
CA ALA A 111 -5.80 19.78 12.79
C ALA A 111 -5.44 19.01 11.53
N PHE A 112 -4.75 17.87 11.68
CA PHE A 112 -4.23 17.15 10.53
C PHE A 112 -5.32 16.44 9.72
N SER A 113 -5.34 16.70 8.41
CA SER A 113 -6.10 15.98 7.40
C SER A 113 -5.17 15.41 6.33
N SER A 114 -5.29 14.12 6.03
CA SER A 114 -4.48 13.50 4.96
C SER A 114 -4.83 14.06 3.58
N ARG A 115 -6.08 14.48 3.36
CA ARG A 115 -6.51 15.16 2.13
C ARG A 115 -5.87 16.53 2.01
N GLU A 116 -5.89 17.34 3.06
CA GLU A 116 -5.25 18.67 3.03
C GLU A 116 -3.74 18.57 2.83
N TRP A 117 -3.09 17.58 3.44
CA TRP A 117 -1.69 17.27 3.15
C TRP A 117 -1.46 16.92 1.68
N TRP A 118 -2.29 16.05 1.11
CA TRP A 118 -2.19 15.67 -0.30
C TRP A 118 -2.34 16.87 -1.23
N ASP A 119 -3.37 17.69 -0.99
CA ASP A 119 -3.64 18.89 -1.77
C ASP A 119 -2.49 19.91 -1.66
N ALA A 120 -1.94 20.10 -0.46
CA ALA A 120 -0.80 20.98 -0.25
C ALA A 120 0.46 20.45 -0.95
N LEU A 121 0.77 19.16 -0.77
CA LEU A 121 1.95 18.50 -1.33
C LEU A 121 1.94 18.49 -2.86
N THR A 122 0.83 18.10 -3.48
CA THR A 122 0.72 17.97 -4.94
C THR A 122 0.91 19.30 -5.66
N ARG A 123 0.54 20.43 -5.03
CA ARG A 123 0.79 21.78 -5.56
C ARG A 123 2.27 22.18 -5.58
N VAL A 124 3.07 21.68 -4.65
CA VAL A 124 4.46 22.15 -4.45
C VAL A 124 5.52 21.11 -4.73
N SER A 125 5.18 19.82 -4.80
CA SER A 125 6.12 18.74 -5.07
C SER A 125 6.70 18.87 -6.48
N PRO A 126 8.03 18.83 -6.64
CA PRO A 126 8.67 18.91 -7.97
C PRO A 126 8.50 17.64 -8.81
N PHE A 127 7.95 16.56 -8.23
CA PHE A 127 7.80 15.26 -8.89
C PHE A 127 6.33 14.92 -9.19
N SER A 128 5.38 15.60 -8.56
CA SER A 128 3.98 15.26 -8.74
C SER A 128 3.46 15.71 -10.10
N ARG A 129 2.70 14.84 -10.75
CA ARG A 129 1.79 15.20 -11.84
C ARG A 129 0.35 15.27 -11.34
N MET A 130 -0.55 15.79 -12.18
CA MET A 130 -1.99 15.74 -11.91
C MET A 130 -2.54 14.34 -12.19
N LEU A 131 -3.30 13.76 -11.26
CA LEU A 131 -3.88 12.43 -11.44
C LEU A 131 -4.88 12.41 -12.60
N GLY A 132 -5.75 13.42 -12.67
CA GLY A 132 -6.77 13.56 -13.72
C GLY A 132 -6.16 13.52 -15.11
N ASP A 133 -5.15 14.36 -15.37
CA ASP A 133 -4.46 14.41 -16.67
C ASP A 133 -3.86 13.06 -17.06
N ALA A 134 -3.23 12.36 -16.11
CA ALA A 134 -2.61 11.06 -16.38
C ALA A 134 -3.65 9.97 -16.67
N VAL A 135 -4.84 10.03 -16.06
CA VAL A 135 -5.95 9.11 -16.29
C VAL A 135 -6.64 9.43 -17.63
N THR A 136 -6.88 10.70 -17.93
CA THR A 136 -7.50 11.15 -19.18
C THR A 136 -6.62 10.88 -20.39
N ALA A 137 -5.29 11.02 -20.27
CA ALA A 137 -4.34 10.68 -21.31
C ALA A 137 -4.09 9.17 -21.48
N SER A 138 -4.76 8.32 -20.70
CA SER A 138 -4.66 6.85 -20.79
C SER A 138 -5.86 6.27 -21.53
N ASP A 139 -5.66 5.12 -22.16
CA ASP A 139 -6.72 4.39 -22.86
C ASP A 139 -6.93 3.04 -22.20
N GLY A 140 -8.11 2.44 -22.35
CA GLY A 140 -8.38 1.12 -21.78
C GLY A 140 -8.56 1.16 -20.25
N LEU A 141 -8.28 0.03 -19.59
CA LEU A 141 -8.55 -0.15 -18.17
C LEU A 141 -7.68 0.76 -17.29
N VAL A 142 -8.31 1.38 -16.28
CA VAL A 142 -7.63 2.06 -15.17
C VAL A 142 -7.82 1.22 -13.92
N CYS A 143 -6.76 0.56 -13.47
CA CYS A 143 -6.79 -0.40 -12.38
C CYS A 143 -6.07 0.16 -11.16
N ALA A 144 -6.81 0.59 -10.13
CA ALA A 144 -6.26 1.25 -8.94
C ALA A 144 -6.29 0.34 -7.71
N ALA A 145 -5.13 -0.02 -7.17
CA ALA A 145 -4.96 -0.79 -5.94
C ALA A 145 -4.63 0.14 -4.77
N LEU A 146 -5.65 0.57 -4.02
CA LEU A 146 -5.53 1.57 -2.97
C LEU A 146 -6.01 1.03 -1.63
N SER A 147 -5.29 1.36 -0.56
CA SER A 147 -5.76 1.12 0.81
C SER A 147 -6.71 2.23 1.26
N ASP A 148 -7.40 2.01 2.36
CA ASP A 148 -8.29 2.98 3.00
C ASP A 148 -7.66 4.35 3.22
N ALA A 149 -6.48 4.41 3.84
CA ALA A 149 -5.77 5.67 4.07
C ALA A 149 -5.48 6.42 2.76
N TYR A 150 -5.21 5.70 1.67
CA TYR A 150 -4.92 6.29 0.36
C TYR A 150 -6.18 6.72 -0.37
N ILE A 151 -7.28 5.96 -0.28
CA ILE A 151 -8.58 6.37 -0.82
C ILE A 151 -9.01 7.69 -0.18
N THR A 152 -8.95 7.80 1.16
CA THR A 152 -9.28 9.05 1.86
C THR A 152 -8.38 10.20 1.43
N MET A 153 -7.07 9.95 1.34
CA MET A 153 -6.07 10.95 0.96
C MET A 153 -6.30 11.52 -0.44
N VAL A 154 -6.61 10.66 -1.43
CA VAL A 154 -6.74 11.07 -2.85
C VAL A 154 -8.19 11.17 -3.33
N ALA A 155 -9.16 11.12 -2.42
CA ALA A 155 -10.58 11.08 -2.81
C ALA A 155 -10.98 12.28 -3.68
N GLY A 156 -10.44 13.48 -3.42
CA GLY A 156 -10.75 14.67 -4.23
C GLY A 156 -10.36 14.50 -5.70
N ASP A 157 -9.15 13.99 -5.97
CA ASP A 157 -8.66 13.73 -7.33
C ASP A 157 -9.47 12.64 -8.03
N LEU A 158 -9.87 11.58 -7.31
CA LEU A 158 -10.65 10.49 -7.87
C LEU A 158 -12.11 10.89 -8.14
N GLU A 159 -12.71 11.69 -7.27
CA GLU A 159 -14.07 12.22 -7.43
C GLU A 159 -14.16 13.24 -8.56
N ALA A 160 -13.06 13.94 -8.87
CA ALA A 160 -12.95 14.90 -9.95
C ALA A 160 -12.71 14.27 -11.34
N LEU A 161 -12.57 12.95 -11.43
CA LEU A 161 -12.41 12.27 -12.73
C LEU A 161 -13.69 12.40 -13.57
N PRO A 162 -13.57 12.61 -14.89
CA PRO A 162 -14.73 12.66 -15.77
C PRO A 162 -15.41 11.29 -15.88
N GLU A 163 -16.69 11.26 -16.29
CA GLU A 163 -17.50 10.04 -16.32
C GLU A 163 -16.90 8.91 -17.17
N ASP A 164 -16.27 9.24 -18.29
CA ASP A 164 -15.60 8.29 -19.18
C ASP A 164 -14.35 7.68 -18.52
N ALA A 165 -13.63 8.45 -17.70
CA ALA A 165 -12.52 7.94 -16.88
C ALA A 165 -13.04 7.04 -15.75
N LEU A 166 -14.11 7.44 -15.06
CA LEU A 166 -14.75 6.64 -14.02
C LEU A 166 -15.31 5.32 -14.56
N ALA A 167 -15.88 5.32 -15.77
CA ALA A 167 -16.34 4.12 -16.46
C ALA A 167 -15.20 3.12 -16.75
N ARG A 168 -13.95 3.59 -16.79
CA ARG A 168 -12.75 2.78 -16.96
C ARG A 168 -12.05 2.44 -15.64
N LEU A 169 -12.48 3.00 -14.51
CA LEU A 169 -11.85 2.80 -13.21
C LEU A 169 -12.32 1.50 -12.53
N ARG A 170 -11.36 0.66 -12.17
CA ARG A 170 -11.54 -0.55 -11.35
C ARG A 170 -10.73 -0.35 -10.07
N LEU A 171 -11.42 -0.16 -8.96
CA LEU A 171 -10.82 0.10 -7.66
C LEU A 171 -10.73 -1.21 -6.84
N PHE A 172 -9.52 -1.59 -6.47
CA PHE A 172 -9.21 -2.76 -5.64
C PHE A 172 -8.87 -2.29 -4.23
N THR A 173 -9.69 -2.65 -3.26
CA THR A 173 -9.52 -2.24 -1.87
C THR A 173 -10.22 -3.21 -0.91
N ARG A 174 -9.82 -3.17 0.37
CA ARG A 174 -10.56 -3.78 1.49
C ARG A 174 -11.27 -2.72 2.35
N THR A 175 -11.33 -1.48 1.87
CA THR A 175 -12.08 -0.41 2.52
C THR A 175 -13.57 -0.78 2.57
N PRO A 176 -14.21 -0.73 3.75
CA PRO A 176 -15.65 -0.86 3.87
C PRO A 176 -16.38 0.17 2.98
N SER A 177 -17.46 -0.26 2.33
CA SER A 177 -18.16 0.54 1.31
C SER A 177 -18.63 1.90 1.84
N GLU A 178 -19.04 1.96 3.10
CA GLU A 178 -19.46 3.18 3.79
C GLU A 178 -18.36 4.24 3.88
N ARG A 179 -17.09 3.83 3.86
CA ARG A 179 -15.92 4.74 3.87
C ARG A 179 -15.37 5.03 2.48
N VAL A 180 -15.85 4.34 1.45
CA VAL A 180 -15.56 4.70 0.06
C VAL A 180 -16.49 5.84 -0.36
N PRO A 181 -15.97 6.92 -0.97
CA PRO A 181 -16.79 8.01 -1.50
C PRO A 181 -17.89 7.49 -2.43
N LEU A 182 -19.09 8.07 -2.35
CA LEU A 182 -20.28 7.57 -3.05
C LEU A 182 -20.05 7.43 -4.56
N ALA A 183 -19.39 8.41 -5.19
CA ALA A 183 -19.07 8.42 -6.61
C ALA A 183 -18.17 7.26 -7.05
N LEU A 184 -17.37 6.69 -6.13
CA LEU A 184 -16.41 5.63 -6.42
C LEU A 184 -16.93 4.23 -6.08
N ARG A 185 -18.06 4.10 -5.37
CA ARG A 185 -18.56 2.80 -4.89
C ARG A 185 -18.86 1.83 -6.04
N SER A 186 -19.36 2.33 -7.16
CA SER A 186 -19.62 1.53 -8.36
C SER A 186 -18.34 0.97 -8.98
N CYS A 187 -17.20 1.66 -8.82
CA CYS A 187 -15.89 1.28 -9.35
C CYS A 187 -15.21 0.17 -8.52
N VAL A 188 -15.68 -0.10 -7.31
CA VAL A 188 -15.06 -1.08 -6.41
C VAL A 188 -15.28 -2.50 -6.94
N MET A 189 -14.19 -3.21 -7.20
CA MET A 189 -14.25 -4.63 -7.57
C MET A 189 -14.57 -5.47 -6.32
N PRO A 190 -15.57 -6.38 -6.38
CA PRO A 190 -16.17 -7.03 -5.21
C PRO A 190 -15.32 -8.20 -4.69
N TYR A 191 -14.06 -7.95 -4.40
CA TYR A 191 -13.19 -8.86 -3.65
C TYR A 191 -13.49 -8.78 -2.16
N ASP A 192 -13.44 -9.93 -1.49
CA ASP A 192 -13.59 -10.04 -0.05
C ASP A 192 -12.55 -11.01 0.54
N ASP A 193 -12.73 -11.39 1.81
CA ASP A 193 -11.77 -12.23 2.53
C ASP A 193 -11.59 -13.63 1.91
N ARG A 194 -12.46 -14.08 0.99
CA ARG A 194 -12.23 -15.33 0.24
C ARG A 194 -10.92 -15.32 -0.53
N LEU A 195 -10.41 -14.15 -0.91
CA LEU A 195 -9.07 -14.01 -1.52
C LEU A 195 -7.94 -14.44 -0.57
N ASP A 196 -8.17 -14.45 0.75
CA ASP A 196 -7.26 -14.96 1.77
C ASP A 196 -7.60 -16.38 2.24
N GLY A 197 -8.69 -16.93 1.71
CA GLY A 197 -9.20 -18.27 1.97
C GLY A 197 -8.31 -19.39 1.41
N PRO A 198 -8.55 -20.64 1.83
CA PRO A 198 -7.73 -21.79 1.45
C PRO A 198 -7.76 -22.09 -0.06
N ASP A 199 -8.81 -21.66 -0.76
CA ASP A 199 -9.00 -21.93 -2.20
C ASP A 199 -8.30 -20.90 -3.11
N SER A 200 -7.80 -19.81 -2.52
CA SER A 200 -7.11 -18.76 -3.26
C SER A 200 -5.63 -19.09 -3.46
N THR A 201 -5.11 -18.88 -4.68
CA THR A 201 -3.66 -18.86 -4.95
C THR A 201 -2.99 -17.55 -4.53
N MET A 202 -3.80 -16.56 -4.15
CA MET A 202 -3.41 -15.17 -3.92
C MET A 202 -3.51 -14.78 -2.46
N ARG A 203 -3.40 -15.74 -1.53
CA ARG A 203 -3.48 -15.50 -0.08
C ARG A 203 -2.42 -14.52 0.39
N GLY A 204 -2.73 -13.69 1.37
CA GLY A 204 -1.79 -12.70 1.91
C GLY A 204 -2.24 -12.08 3.22
N THR A 205 -1.80 -10.85 3.45
CA THR A 205 -2.18 -10.06 4.61
C THR A 205 -3.15 -8.96 4.20
N ARG A 206 -3.71 -8.24 5.18
CA ARG A 206 -4.55 -7.07 4.88
C ARG A 206 -3.78 -5.95 4.19
N SER A 207 -2.48 -5.83 4.44
CA SER A 207 -1.64 -4.75 3.90
C SER A 207 -1.29 -4.91 2.41
N ASP A 208 -1.30 -6.14 1.87
CA ASP A 208 -1.08 -6.41 0.45
C ASP A 208 -2.36 -6.76 -0.32
N PHE A 209 -3.54 -6.75 0.34
CA PHE A 209 -4.82 -7.14 -0.25
C PHE A 209 -5.14 -6.45 -1.58
N ALA A 210 -5.03 -5.12 -1.65
CA ALA A 210 -5.39 -4.37 -2.84
C ALA A 210 -4.57 -4.80 -4.07
N GLY A 211 -3.26 -5.01 -3.89
CA GLY A 211 -2.36 -5.47 -4.96
C GLY A 211 -2.64 -6.92 -5.38
N ARG A 212 -2.99 -7.80 -4.43
CA ARG A 212 -3.37 -9.18 -4.74
C ARG A 212 -4.68 -9.26 -5.49
N ALA A 213 -5.67 -8.47 -5.09
CA ALA A 213 -6.95 -8.37 -5.78
C ALA A 213 -6.77 -7.86 -7.22
N LEU A 214 -5.97 -6.79 -7.39
CA LEU A 214 -5.57 -6.29 -8.70
C LEU A 214 -4.90 -7.37 -9.55
N ARG A 215 -3.87 -8.05 -9.02
CA ARG A 215 -3.13 -9.06 -9.76
C ARG A 215 -4.00 -10.25 -10.13
N HIS A 216 -4.85 -10.72 -9.20
CA HIS A 216 -5.81 -11.79 -9.50
C HIS A 216 -6.75 -11.37 -10.64
N PHE A 217 -7.31 -10.15 -10.58
CA PHE A 217 -8.19 -9.63 -11.62
C PHE A 217 -7.50 -9.61 -12.98
N VAL A 218 -6.29 -9.08 -13.03
CA VAL A 218 -5.52 -9.01 -14.28
C VAL A 218 -5.15 -10.39 -14.83
N GLU A 219 -4.73 -11.32 -13.99
CA GLU A 219 -4.30 -12.65 -14.44
C GLU A 219 -5.45 -13.60 -14.78
N ARG A 220 -6.64 -13.40 -14.19
CA ARG A 220 -7.74 -14.38 -14.28
C ARG A 220 -9.02 -13.86 -14.91
N ILE A 221 -9.20 -12.55 -14.99
CA ILE A 221 -10.48 -11.95 -15.36
C ILE A 221 -10.32 -11.01 -16.55
N ALA A 222 -9.39 -10.06 -16.47
CA ALA A 222 -9.16 -9.09 -17.53
C ALA A 222 -8.63 -9.79 -18.80
N VAL A 223 -8.95 -9.20 -19.95
CA VAL A 223 -8.40 -9.58 -21.25
C VAL A 223 -7.71 -8.37 -21.88
N PRO A 224 -6.84 -8.55 -22.90
CA PRO A 224 -6.33 -7.43 -23.66
C PRO A 224 -7.47 -6.57 -24.24
N ASP A 225 -7.33 -5.25 -24.19
CA ASP A 225 -8.29 -4.26 -24.70
C ASP A 225 -9.74 -4.46 -24.24
N ASP A 226 -9.91 -4.93 -23.00
CA ASP A 226 -11.19 -5.34 -22.44
C ASP A 226 -12.25 -4.21 -22.43
N PRO A 227 -13.30 -4.31 -23.27
CA PRO A 227 -14.30 -3.25 -23.40
C PRO A 227 -15.41 -3.39 -22.36
N ARG A 228 -15.37 -4.43 -21.51
CA ARG A 228 -16.49 -4.73 -20.61
C ARG A 228 -16.69 -3.60 -19.60
N PRO A 229 -17.94 -3.21 -19.32
CA PRO A 229 -18.23 -2.20 -18.32
C PRO A 229 -17.91 -2.72 -16.91
N VAL A 230 -17.75 -1.78 -15.96
CA VAL A 230 -17.45 -2.06 -14.55
C VAL A 230 -18.39 -3.12 -13.94
N ALA A 231 -19.69 -3.09 -14.27
CA ALA A 231 -20.67 -4.06 -13.77
C ALA A 231 -20.38 -5.51 -14.23
N ALA A 232 -19.92 -5.69 -15.47
CA ALA A 232 -19.57 -7.00 -16.01
C ALA A 232 -18.28 -7.53 -15.37
N HIS A 233 -17.29 -6.67 -15.12
CA HIS A 233 -16.10 -7.01 -14.34
C HIS A 233 -16.45 -7.40 -12.91
N ALA A 234 -17.32 -6.64 -12.26
CA ALA A 234 -17.78 -6.96 -10.91
C ALA A 234 -18.50 -8.31 -10.85
N ALA A 235 -19.32 -8.64 -11.85
CA ALA A 235 -19.95 -9.96 -11.97
C ALA A 235 -18.92 -11.08 -12.17
N ALA A 236 -17.92 -10.86 -13.04
CA ALA A 236 -16.85 -11.82 -13.25
C ALA A 236 -16.00 -12.06 -11.98
N VAL A 237 -15.75 -11.03 -11.18
CA VAL A 237 -15.08 -11.16 -9.87
C VAL A 237 -15.93 -12.01 -8.92
N ARG A 238 -17.23 -11.73 -8.80
CA ARG A 238 -18.14 -12.54 -7.96
C ARG A 238 -18.17 -14.01 -8.39
N ASN A 239 -18.19 -14.26 -9.70
CA ASN A 239 -18.17 -15.60 -10.26
C ASN A 239 -16.84 -16.30 -9.99
N ALA A 240 -15.70 -15.60 -10.13
CA ALA A 240 -14.38 -16.16 -9.85
C ALA A 240 -14.20 -16.56 -8.38
N LEU A 241 -14.82 -15.81 -7.46
CA LEU A 241 -14.81 -16.11 -6.03
C LEU A 241 -15.95 -17.06 -5.61
N SER A 242 -16.82 -17.46 -6.55
CA SER A 242 -17.96 -18.34 -6.25
C SER A 242 -17.44 -19.71 -5.81
N GLY A 243 -17.97 -20.20 -4.69
CA GLY A 243 -17.54 -21.46 -4.09
C GLY A 243 -16.22 -21.40 -3.29
N TRP A 244 -15.49 -20.28 -3.30
CA TRP A 244 -14.30 -20.13 -2.45
C TRP A 244 -14.70 -19.98 -0.99
N ARG A 245 -14.00 -20.69 -0.11
CA ARG A 245 -14.24 -20.65 1.33
C ARG A 245 -13.57 -19.42 1.93
N LEU A 246 -14.21 -18.86 2.95
CA LEU A 246 -13.60 -17.84 3.80
C LEU A 246 -12.42 -18.42 4.57
N PRO A 247 -11.40 -17.61 4.89
CA PRO A 247 -10.31 -18.02 5.77
C PRO A 247 -10.86 -18.34 7.16
N ARG A 248 -10.35 -19.42 7.77
CA ARG A 248 -10.65 -19.72 9.17
C ARG A 248 -10.01 -18.65 10.05
N HIS A 249 -10.83 -17.87 10.75
CA HIS A 249 -10.34 -16.88 11.71
C HIS A 249 -9.95 -17.59 13.01
N VAL A 250 -8.67 -17.85 13.21
CA VAL A 250 -8.17 -18.31 14.51
C VAL A 250 -8.12 -17.07 15.42
N ALA A 251 -8.84 -17.09 16.55
CA ALA A 251 -8.70 -16.07 17.57
C ALA A 251 -7.26 -16.12 18.09
N ARG A 252 -6.46 -15.11 17.76
CA ARG A 252 -5.07 -15.02 18.19
C ARG A 252 -4.94 -13.96 19.27
N VAL A 253 -4.36 -14.34 20.40
CA VAL A 253 -4.06 -13.40 21.49
C VAL A 253 -2.97 -12.45 21.03
N ARG A 254 -3.17 -11.14 21.25
CA ARG A 254 -2.14 -10.13 21.06
C ARG A 254 -1.26 -10.13 22.31
N HIS A 255 0.04 -10.31 22.11
CA HIS A 255 1.03 -10.20 23.16
C HIS A 255 1.82 -8.89 23.05
N ASP A 256 2.18 -8.33 24.20
CA ASP A 256 3.12 -7.20 24.27
C ASP A 256 4.57 -7.65 24.01
N ASP A 257 5.53 -6.72 23.99
CA ASP A 257 6.93 -7.03 23.69
C ASP A 257 7.59 -7.85 24.79
N ALA A 258 7.21 -7.64 26.05
CA ALA A 258 7.76 -8.38 27.19
C ALA A 258 7.31 -9.84 27.16
N GLU A 259 6.02 -10.07 26.90
CA GLU A 259 5.42 -11.40 26.73
C GLU A 259 5.99 -12.11 25.50
N LEU A 260 6.14 -11.41 24.37
CA LEU A 260 6.76 -11.98 23.17
C LEU A 260 8.22 -12.34 23.41
N LEU A 261 9.00 -11.50 24.09
CA LEU A 261 10.39 -11.81 24.43
C LEU A 261 10.48 -13.03 25.34
N ALA A 262 9.62 -13.12 26.36
CA ALA A 262 9.56 -14.28 27.25
C ALA A 262 9.24 -15.57 26.48
N LEU A 263 8.24 -15.53 25.59
CA LEU A 263 7.90 -16.67 24.74
C LEU A 263 9.03 -17.03 23.77
N ILE A 264 9.67 -16.03 23.14
CA ILE A 264 10.76 -16.24 22.19
C ILE A 264 11.92 -16.94 22.90
N ARG A 265 12.32 -16.46 24.09
CA ARG A 265 13.36 -17.11 24.92
C ARG A 265 12.98 -18.55 25.26
N ARG A 266 11.74 -18.78 25.71
CA ARG A 266 11.25 -20.11 26.10
C ARG A 266 11.33 -21.13 24.96
N HIS A 267 11.03 -20.72 23.73
CA HIS A 267 10.93 -21.63 22.59
C HIS A 267 12.13 -21.56 21.63
N TRP A 268 13.16 -20.75 21.95
CA TRP A 268 14.31 -20.50 21.09
C TRP A 268 15.09 -21.77 20.75
N ALA A 269 15.56 -22.49 21.77
CA ALA A 269 16.34 -23.72 21.61
C ALA A 269 15.53 -24.84 20.95
N HIS A 270 14.26 -24.97 21.32
CA HIS A 270 13.34 -25.96 20.74
C HIS A 270 13.16 -25.79 19.22
N ASN A 271 13.29 -24.56 18.70
CA ASN A 271 13.20 -24.25 17.28
C ASN A 271 14.58 -24.11 16.60
N GLY A 272 15.65 -24.57 17.26
CA GLY A 272 17.02 -24.56 16.74
C GLY A 272 17.59 -23.15 16.52
N GLY A 273 17.12 -22.14 17.24
CA GLY A 273 17.60 -20.76 17.10
C GLY A 273 17.28 -20.09 15.75
N HIS A 274 16.37 -20.68 14.96
CA HIS A 274 15.96 -20.15 13.66
C HIS A 274 14.69 -19.32 13.77
N THR A 275 14.82 -18.00 13.59
CA THR A 275 13.71 -17.03 13.65
C THR A 275 12.53 -17.38 12.74
N GLY A 276 12.80 -17.88 11.52
CA GLY A 276 11.73 -18.27 10.59
C GLY A 276 10.94 -19.49 11.05
N ARG A 277 11.61 -20.49 11.64
CA ARG A 277 10.98 -21.69 12.20
C ARG A 277 10.18 -21.34 13.45
N LEU A 278 10.77 -20.55 14.33
CA LEU A 278 10.13 -20.05 15.55
C LEU A 278 8.88 -19.21 15.23
N LEU A 279 8.93 -18.33 14.22
CA LEU A 279 7.77 -17.56 13.80
C LEU A 279 6.63 -18.45 13.28
N ARG A 280 6.96 -19.54 12.59
CA ARG A 280 5.98 -20.54 12.11
C ARG A 280 5.36 -21.29 13.29
N PHE A 281 6.18 -21.77 14.23
CA PHE A 281 5.73 -22.40 15.48
C PHE A 281 4.78 -21.49 16.28
N PHE A 282 5.10 -20.20 16.40
CA PHE A 282 4.25 -19.23 17.11
C PHE A 282 2.88 -19.05 16.46
N ARG A 283 2.82 -19.10 15.12
CA ARG A 283 1.58 -18.90 14.36
C ARG A 283 0.73 -20.16 14.30
N ASP A 284 1.37 -21.30 14.14
CA ASP A 284 0.73 -22.57 13.81
C ASP A 284 0.39 -23.36 15.08
N GLU A 285 1.23 -23.31 16.12
CA GLU A 285 1.06 -24.09 17.36
C GLU A 285 0.65 -23.23 18.56
N LEU A 286 1.31 -22.07 18.78
CA LEU A 286 0.98 -21.20 19.91
C LEU A 286 -0.16 -20.22 19.64
N HIS A 287 -0.63 -20.13 18.40
CA HIS A 287 -1.68 -19.21 17.95
C HIS A 287 -1.45 -17.73 18.35
N VAL A 288 -0.19 -17.28 18.37
CA VAL A 288 0.21 -15.91 18.71
C VAL A 288 0.21 -15.02 17.46
N SER A 289 -0.43 -13.84 17.55
CA SER A 289 -0.38 -12.82 16.50
C SER A 289 0.75 -11.83 16.74
N CYS A 290 1.76 -11.84 15.88
CA CYS A 290 2.82 -10.82 15.86
C CYS A 290 3.15 -10.39 14.43
N GLU A 291 3.41 -9.09 14.26
CA GLU A 291 3.96 -8.56 13.01
C GLU A 291 5.36 -9.13 12.78
N GLN A 292 5.64 -9.59 11.56
CA GLN A 292 6.91 -10.25 11.24
C GLN A 292 8.13 -9.37 11.50
N GLY A 293 8.03 -8.05 11.27
CA GLY A 293 9.10 -7.10 11.56
C GLY A 293 9.38 -6.98 13.06
N ARG A 294 8.32 -6.79 13.85
CA ARG A 294 8.37 -6.78 15.32
C ARG A 294 8.98 -8.07 15.86
N PHE A 295 8.49 -9.22 15.42
CA PHE A 295 9.04 -10.52 15.82
C PHE A 295 10.50 -10.69 15.43
N ALA A 296 10.90 -10.29 14.22
CA ALA A 296 12.29 -10.38 13.78
C ALA A 296 13.22 -9.42 14.54
N ALA A 297 12.73 -8.28 15.03
CA ALA A 297 13.48 -7.41 15.91
C ALA A 297 13.72 -8.07 17.28
N LEU A 298 12.65 -8.55 17.93
CA LEU A 298 12.74 -9.21 19.24
C LEU A 298 13.56 -10.52 19.18
N ALA A 299 13.41 -11.31 18.11
CA ALA A 299 14.19 -12.52 17.92
C ALA A 299 15.69 -12.25 17.69
N ARG A 300 16.05 -11.09 17.10
CA ARG A 300 17.46 -10.67 16.99
C ARG A 300 18.04 -10.31 18.36
N GLN A 301 17.25 -9.69 19.23
CA GLN A 301 17.65 -9.41 20.60
C GLN A 301 17.93 -10.71 21.38
N VAL A 302 17.01 -11.66 21.36
CA VAL A 302 17.22 -12.96 22.04
C VAL A 302 18.39 -13.74 21.46
N ARG A 303 18.60 -13.69 20.13
CA ARG A 303 19.80 -14.29 19.52
C ARG A 303 21.09 -13.69 20.06
N ALA A 304 21.15 -12.37 20.24
CA ALA A 304 22.33 -11.70 20.78
C ALA A 304 22.56 -12.02 22.27
N GLU A 305 21.49 -12.32 23.02
CA GLU A 305 21.58 -12.76 24.43
C GLU A 305 22.13 -14.20 24.58
N GLN A 306 22.12 -15.01 23.51
CA GLN A 306 22.52 -16.43 23.53
C GLN A 306 23.75 -16.74 22.65
N ALA A 307 24.45 -15.71 22.18
CA ALA A 307 25.72 -15.81 21.47
C ALA A 307 26.88 -15.62 22.46
#